data_AF-A0A920ERW5-F1
#
_entry.id   AF-A0A920ERW5-F1
#
_cell.length_a   1.000
_cell.length_b   1.000
_cell.length_c   1.000
_cell.angle_alpha   90.00
_cell.angle_beta   90.00
_cell.angle_gamma   90.00
#
_symmetry.space_group_name_H-M   'P 1'
#
loop_
_entity.id
_entity.type
_entity.pdbx_description
1 polymer ?
#
loop_
_entity_poly.entity_id
_entity_poly.type
_entity_poly.pdbx_seq_one_letter_code
_entity_poly.pdbx_strand_id
1 'polypeptide(L)'
;MNNPKIEFDDRMLSLGLARVSEAAAIASVSLIGRGDEKAADEAAVNAMREQLNLLDISGTVVIGEGERDEAPMLYIGEEVGTGNGPGVDIALDPLEGTTLTAKDMPNALTVIAMGPKGSMLHAPDVYMEKLAVGPGFAPDFVIS
;
A
#
# COMPACT_ATOMS: atom_id res chain seq x y z
N MET A 1 15.22 -25.04 19.62
CA MET A 1 15.64 -24.40 18.35
C MET A 1 15.19 -22.95 18.46
N ASN A 2 16.12 -22.00 18.56
CA ASN A 2 15.78 -20.58 18.57
C ASN A 2 15.44 -20.19 17.14
N ASN A 3 14.14 -20.04 16.85
CA ASN A 3 13.73 -19.36 15.64
C ASN A 3 14.10 -17.88 15.86
N PRO A 4 14.97 -17.27 15.05
CA PRO A 4 15.25 -15.84 15.19
C PRO A 4 13.92 -15.10 15.06
N LYS A 5 13.61 -14.23 16.04
CA LYS A 5 12.45 -13.34 15.91
C LYS A 5 12.70 -12.46 14.70
N ILE A 6 11.78 -12.45 13.74
CA ILE A 6 11.78 -11.48 12.64
C ILE A 6 11.53 -10.11 13.28
N GLU A 7 12.52 -9.23 13.21
CA GLU A 7 12.38 -7.84 13.65
C GLU A 7 11.74 -7.03 12.52
N PHE A 8 11.09 -5.92 12.88
CA PHE A 8 10.36 -5.08 11.92
C PHE A 8 11.29 -4.49 10.84
N ASP A 9 12.53 -4.18 11.20
CA ASP A 9 13.56 -3.61 10.33
C ASP A 9 14.39 -4.68 9.58
N ASP A 10 13.85 -5.89 9.44
CA ASP A 10 14.47 -6.93 8.63
C ASP A 10 14.51 -6.53 7.14
N ARG A 11 15.71 -6.59 6.55
CA ARG A 11 15.95 -6.38 5.13
C ARG A 11 15.08 -7.28 4.24
N MET A 12 14.82 -8.51 4.68
CA MET A 12 13.96 -9.44 3.94
C MET A 12 12.52 -8.94 3.85
N LEU A 13 12.03 -8.30 4.91
CA LEU A 13 10.70 -7.70 4.92
C LEU A 13 10.63 -6.49 3.96
N SER A 14 11.67 -5.66 3.93
CA SER A 14 11.77 -4.54 2.97
C SER A 14 11.73 -5.01 1.51
N LEU A 15 12.46 -6.09 1.19
CA LEU A 15 12.43 -6.70 -0.15
C LEU A 15 11.08 -7.36 -0.46
N GLY A 16 10.45 -7.96 0.55
CA GLY A 16 9.09 -8.50 0.44
C GLY A 16 8.09 -7.39 0.08
N LEU A 17 8.18 -6.25 0.75
CA LEU A 17 7.31 -5.10 0.50
C LEU A 17 7.49 -4.53 -0.91
N ALA A 18 8.72 -4.47 -1.42
CA ALA A 18 8.98 -4.07 -2.81
C ALA A 18 8.31 -5.02 -3.82
N ARG A 19 8.32 -6.34 -3.57
CA ARG A 19 7.65 -7.32 -4.44
C ARG A 19 6.13 -7.16 -4.44
N VAL A 20 5.56 -6.76 -3.31
CA VAL A 20 4.13 -6.51 -3.19
C VAL A 20 3.69 -5.39 -4.15
N SER A 21 4.38 -4.25 -4.15
CA SER A 21 4.06 -3.16 -5.07
C SER A 21 4.39 -3.50 -6.53
N GLU A 22 5.50 -4.19 -6.79
CA GLU A 22 5.86 -4.69 -8.13
C GLU A 22 4.78 -5.61 -8.72
N ALA A 23 4.27 -6.56 -7.94
CA ALA A 23 3.26 -7.49 -8.40
C ALA A 23 1.95 -6.79 -8.75
N ALA A 24 1.52 -5.83 -7.92
CA ALA A 24 0.35 -4.99 -8.20
C ALA A 24 0.53 -4.22 -9.52
N ALA A 25 1.69 -3.57 -9.69
CA ALA A 25 1.98 -2.79 -10.90
C ALA A 25 1.98 -3.67 -12.16
N ILE A 26 2.61 -4.84 -12.09
CA ILE A 26 2.67 -5.80 -13.20
C ILE A 26 1.27 -6.30 -13.56
N ALA A 27 0.40 -6.57 -12.58
CA ALA A 27 -0.96 -7.01 -12.82
C ALA A 27 -1.78 -5.97 -13.61
N SER A 28 -1.57 -4.68 -13.33
CA SER A 28 -2.25 -3.58 -14.02
C SER A 28 -1.78 -3.36 -15.47
N VAL A 29 -0.57 -3.81 -15.86
CA VAL A 29 0.02 -3.54 -17.20
C VAL A 29 -0.90 -3.95 -18.34
N SER A 30 -1.55 -5.10 -18.23
CA SER A 30 -2.41 -5.63 -19.31
C SER A 30 -3.66 -4.77 -19.58
N LEU A 31 -3.99 -3.87 -18.65
CA LEU A 31 -5.20 -3.05 -18.63
C LEU A 31 -4.92 -1.58 -18.94
N ILE A 32 -3.66 -1.21 -19.16
CA ILE A 32 -3.27 0.12 -19.62
C ILE A 32 -3.97 0.43 -20.95
N GLY A 33 -4.66 1.58 -21.02
CA GLY A 33 -5.34 2.06 -22.22
C GLY A 33 -6.59 1.26 -22.63
N ARG A 34 -7.11 0.37 -21.76
CA ARG A 34 -8.29 -0.46 -22.05
C ARG A 34 -9.63 0.20 -21.73
N GLY A 35 -9.61 1.34 -21.04
CA GLY A 35 -10.82 2.06 -20.63
C GLY A 35 -11.60 1.40 -19.50
N ASP A 36 -11.03 0.39 -18.83
CA ASP A 36 -11.68 -0.35 -17.74
C ASP A 36 -10.94 -0.11 -16.42
N GLU A 37 -11.37 0.93 -15.70
CA GLU A 37 -10.81 1.34 -14.41
C GLU A 37 -10.99 0.27 -13.35
N LYS A 38 -12.16 -0.37 -13.31
CA LYS A 38 -12.50 -1.38 -12.30
C LYS A 38 -11.69 -2.64 -12.47
N ALA A 39 -11.52 -3.12 -13.71
CA ALA A 39 -10.69 -4.28 -13.95
C ALA A 39 -9.22 -4.01 -13.59
N ALA A 40 -8.72 -2.80 -13.89
CA ALA A 40 -7.33 -2.42 -13.59
C ALA A 40 -7.06 -2.42 -12.09
N ASP A 41 -8.00 -1.85 -11.34
CA ASP A 41 -7.98 -1.79 -9.89
C ASP A 41 -8.09 -3.18 -9.25
N GLU A 42 -9.07 -3.97 -9.66
CA GLU A 42 -9.27 -5.34 -9.17
C GLU A 42 -8.03 -6.22 -9.41
N ALA A 43 -7.37 -6.08 -10.57
CA ALA A 43 -6.14 -6.81 -10.85
C ALA A 43 -5.01 -6.44 -9.87
N ALA A 44 -4.87 -5.15 -9.55
CA ALA A 44 -3.86 -4.65 -8.61
C ALA A 44 -4.14 -5.10 -7.18
N VAL A 45 -5.38 -4.92 -6.70
CA VAL A 45 -5.86 -5.33 -5.36
C VAL A 45 -5.58 -6.81 -5.13
N ASN A 46 -5.96 -7.66 -6.09
CA ASN A 46 -5.75 -9.11 -6.00
C ASN A 46 -4.27 -9.46 -5.87
N ALA A 47 -3.43 -8.95 -6.79
CA ALA A 47 -2.01 -9.25 -6.80
C ALA A 47 -1.29 -8.74 -5.54
N MET A 48 -1.64 -7.53 -5.08
CA MET A 48 -1.09 -6.95 -3.85
C MET A 48 -1.44 -7.82 -2.64
N ARG A 49 -2.71 -8.21 -2.49
CA ARG A 49 -3.18 -9.03 -1.37
C ARG A 49 -2.55 -10.42 -1.37
N GLU A 50 -2.44 -11.06 -2.53
CA GLU A 50 -1.77 -12.34 -2.66
C GLU A 50 -0.31 -12.28 -2.21
N GLN A 51 0.45 -11.27 -2.66
CA GLN A 51 1.84 -11.10 -2.24
C GLN A 51 1.97 -10.75 -0.74
N LEU A 52 1.08 -9.91 -0.20
CA LEU A 52 1.08 -9.58 1.23
C LEU A 52 0.94 -10.83 2.09
N ASN A 53 0.06 -11.76 1.69
CA ASN A 53 -0.19 -13.01 2.42
C ASN A 53 0.97 -14.02 2.37
N LEU A 54 2.01 -13.75 1.59
CA LEU A 54 3.25 -14.53 1.61
C LEU A 54 4.28 -14.02 2.62
N LEU A 55 4.09 -12.82 3.18
CA LEU A 55 5.03 -12.23 4.12
C LEU A 55 4.82 -12.76 5.54
N ASP A 56 5.92 -13.04 6.23
CA ASP A 56 5.93 -13.37 7.66
C ASP A 56 5.75 -12.09 8.50
N ILE A 57 4.50 -11.62 8.53
CA ILE A 57 4.00 -10.53 9.37
C ILE A 57 2.65 -10.89 9.98
N SER A 58 2.32 -10.24 11.08
CA SER A 58 0.95 -10.15 11.60
C SER A 58 0.43 -8.73 11.28
N GLY A 59 0.06 -8.51 10.01
CA GLY A 59 -0.24 -7.20 9.48
C GLY A 59 -1.73 -6.84 9.60
N THR A 60 -2.01 -5.59 9.94
CA THR A 60 -3.35 -5.02 9.92
C THR A 60 -3.39 -3.88 8.89
N VAL A 61 -4.33 -3.91 7.95
CA VAL A 61 -4.59 -2.79 7.04
C VAL A 61 -5.24 -1.66 7.81
N VAL A 62 -4.60 -0.50 7.89
CA VAL A 62 -5.12 0.69 8.60
C VAL A 62 -5.54 1.81 7.64
N ILE A 63 -5.04 1.77 6.40
CA ILE A 63 -5.49 2.59 5.26
C ILE A 63 -5.52 1.65 4.05
N GLY A 64 -6.67 1.55 3.38
CA GLY A 64 -6.84 0.65 2.24
C GLY A 64 -8.03 1.06 1.37
N GLU A 65 -8.63 0.10 0.68
CA GLU A 65 -9.65 0.31 -0.36
C GLU A 65 -10.99 0.89 0.13
N GLY A 66 -11.19 0.91 1.45
CA GLY A 66 -12.38 1.45 2.10
C GLY A 66 -12.78 0.65 3.34
N GLU A 67 -13.99 0.92 3.83
CA GLU A 67 -14.59 0.15 4.90
C GLU A 67 -14.98 -1.26 4.42
N ARG A 68 -15.13 -2.21 5.35
CA ARG A 68 -15.37 -3.63 5.03
C ARG A 68 -16.64 -3.89 4.21
N ASP A 69 -17.65 -3.04 4.36
CA ASP A 69 -18.91 -3.10 3.61
C ASP A 69 -18.78 -2.55 2.18
N GLU A 70 -17.76 -1.74 1.92
CA GLU A 70 -17.51 -1.07 0.64
C GLU A 70 -16.44 -1.82 -0.18
N ALA A 71 -15.45 -2.41 0.49
CA ALA A 71 -14.33 -3.11 -0.14
C ALA A 71 -14.29 -4.60 0.27
N PRO A 72 -14.31 -5.56 -0.69
CA PRO A 72 -14.28 -6.99 -0.38
C PRO A 72 -12.91 -7.49 0.10
N MET A 73 -11.85 -6.76 -0.23
CA MET A 73 -10.44 -7.08 0.05
C MET A 73 -9.68 -5.77 0.29
N LEU A 74 -8.60 -5.87 1.04
CA LEU A 74 -7.75 -4.78 1.51
C LEU A 74 -8.53 -3.65 2.20
N TYR A 75 -9.61 -4.02 2.88
CA TYR A 75 -10.43 -3.10 3.67
C TYR A 75 -9.75 -2.73 4.99
N ILE A 76 -10.16 -1.60 5.58
CA ILE A 76 -9.65 -1.13 6.86
C ILE A 76 -9.96 -2.16 7.96
N GLY A 77 -8.92 -2.65 8.62
CA GLY A 77 -8.96 -3.70 9.63
C GLY A 77 -8.78 -5.12 9.10
N GLU A 78 -8.53 -5.32 7.80
CA GLU A 78 -8.18 -6.64 7.28
C GLU A 78 -6.82 -7.10 7.85
N GLU A 79 -6.77 -8.35 8.32
CA GLU A 79 -5.53 -9.01 8.73
C GLU A 79 -4.88 -9.70 7.52
N VAL A 80 -3.61 -9.42 7.28
CA VAL A 80 -2.83 -9.93 6.15
C VAL A 80 -1.45 -10.45 6.58
N GLY A 81 -0.84 -11.28 5.73
CA GLY A 81 0.40 -11.99 6.03
C GLY A 81 0.15 -13.38 6.59
N THR A 82 1.23 -14.12 6.89
CA THR A 82 1.12 -15.49 7.42
C THR A 82 0.65 -15.53 8.88
N GLY A 83 0.60 -14.38 9.56
CA GLY A 83 0.33 -14.26 10.99
C GLY A 83 1.53 -14.61 11.87
N ASN A 84 2.64 -15.05 11.28
CA ASN A 84 3.90 -15.27 11.96
C ASN A 84 4.79 -14.05 11.74
N GLY A 85 5.40 -13.48 12.79
CA GLY A 85 6.33 -12.35 12.64
C GLY A 85 5.89 -11.10 13.41
N PRO A 86 6.47 -9.93 13.10
CA PRO A 86 6.17 -8.70 13.80
C PRO A 86 4.74 -8.22 13.51
N GLY A 87 4.13 -7.58 14.51
CA GLY A 87 2.87 -6.86 14.33
C GLY A 87 3.10 -5.54 13.62
N VAL A 88 2.40 -5.30 12.51
CA VAL A 88 2.61 -4.13 11.65
C VAL A 88 1.29 -3.50 11.22
N ASP A 89 1.33 -2.18 11.04
CA ASP A 89 0.28 -1.43 10.36
C ASP A 89 0.65 -1.28 8.89
N ILE A 90 -0.33 -1.43 8.01
CA ILE A 90 -0.16 -1.33 6.56
C ILE A 90 -1.08 -0.24 6.02
N ALA A 91 -0.50 0.67 5.26
CA ALA A 91 -1.22 1.63 4.44
C ALA A 91 -0.92 1.34 2.97
N LEU A 92 -1.95 1.21 2.15
CA LEU A 92 -1.80 0.82 0.75
C LEU A 92 -2.76 1.58 -0.17
N ASP A 93 -2.35 1.65 -1.42
CA ASP A 93 -3.15 2.06 -2.58
C ASP A 93 -2.68 1.16 -3.74
N PRO A 94 -3.37 0.05 -4.00
CA PRO A 94 -2.97 -0.94 -5.00
C PRO A 94 -2.85 -0.36 -6.39
N LEU A 95 -3.71 0.62 -6.74
CA LEU A 95 -3.62 1.35 -7.99
C LEU A 95 -4.08 2.81 -7.83
N GLU A 96 -3.12 3.67 -7.47
CA GLU A 96 -3.33 5.11 -7.52
C GLU A 96 -3.47 5.52 -9.00
N GLY A 97 -4.56 6.22 -9.29
CA GLY A 97 -4.85 6.68 -10.65
C GLY A 97 -5.40 5.59 -11.56
N THR A 98 -6.44 4.87 -11.13
CA THR A 98 -7.19 3.89 -11.96
C THR A 98 -7.63 4.47 -13.32
N THR A 99 -8.15 5.71 -13.33
CA THR A 99 -8.47 6.45 -14.56
C THR A 99 -7.24 6.70 -15.44
N LEU A 100 -6.09 7.00 -14.83
CA LEU A 100 -4.85 7.24 -15.56
C LEU A 100 -4.40 5.96 -16.26
N THR A 101 -4.43 4.83 -15.53
CA THR A 101 -4.13 3.51 -16.09
C THR A 101 -5.07 3.16 -17.24
N ALA A 102 -6.38 3.26 -17.03
CA ALA A 102 -7.38 2.92 -18.03
C ALA A 102 -7.26 3.76 -19.31
N LYS A 103 -6.72 4.98 -19.23
CA LYS A 103 -6.58 5.93 -20.34
C LYS A 103 -5.16 6.06 -20.89
N ASP A 104 -4.21 5.22 -20.46
CA ASP A 104 -2.80 5.31 -20.86
C ASP A 104 -2.20 6.71 -20.60
N MET A 105 -2.45 7.23 -19.41
CA MET A 105 -1.94 8.50 -18.94
C MET A 105 -0.78 8.29 -17.95
N PRO A 106 0.20 9.22 -17.90
CA PRO A 106 1.31 9.11 -16.98
C PRO A 106 0.86 9.27 -15.51
N ASN A 107 1.73 8.82 -14.60
CA ASN A 107 1.68 9.01 -13.15
C ASN A 107 0.77 8.04 -12.35
N ALA A 108 0.17 7.02 -12.98
CA ALA A 108 -0.40 5.91 -12.21
C ALA A 108 0.69 5.16 -11.43
N LEU A 109 0.40 4.78 -10.19
CA LEU A 109 1.36 4.19 -9.26
C LEU A 109 0.72 3.09 -8.42
N THR A 110 1.55 2.17 -7.91
CA THR A 110 1.15 1.25 -6.85
C THR A 110 1.94 1.61 -5.60
N VAL A 111 1.25 1.77 -4.47
CA VAL A 111 1.84 2.33 -3.25
C VAL A 111 1.55 1.43 -2.07
N ILE A 112 2.58 1.18 -1.26
CA ILE A 112 2.42 0.53 0.02
C ILE A 112 3.44 1.07 1.01
N ALA A 113 3.00 1.24 2.25
CA ALA A 113 3.81 1.61 3.38
C ALA A 113 3.54 0.64 4.54
N MET A 114 4.58 0.39 5.34
CA MET A 114 4.49 -0.46 6.51
C MET A 114 5.19 0.22 7.69
N GLY A 115 4.57 0.12 8.86
CA GLY A 115 5.08 0.67 10.12
C GLY A 115 4.88 -0.32 11.26
N PRO A 116 5.58 -0.16 12.40
CA PRO A 116 5.25 -0.91 13.61
C PRO A 116 3.78 -0.71 13.99
N LYS A 117 3.15 -1.72 14.60
CA LYS A 117 1.74 -1.61 15.02
C LYS A 117 1.47 -0.38 15.90
N GLY A 118 0.44 0.39 15.55
CA GLY A 118 0.03 1.64 16.18
C GLY A 118 0.85 2.88 15.77
N SER A 119 1.69 2.79 14.74
CA SER A 119 2.56 3.92 14.32
C SER A 119 1.94 4.81 13.25
N MET A 120 0.89 4.35 12.58
CA MET A 120 0.22 5.10 11.52
C MET A 120 -0.99 5.87 12.06
N LEU A 121 -1.23 7.04 11.48
CA LEU A 121 -2.46 7.79 11.74
C LEU A 121 -3.64 7.04 11.10
N HIS A 122 -4.62 6.67 11.91
CA HIS A 122 -5.91 6.20 11.42
C HIS A 122 -6.68 7.40 10.86
N ALA A 123 -6.55 7.62 9.56
CA ALA A 123 -7.20 8.72 8.88
C ALA A 123 -8.60 8.29 8.42
N PRO A 124 -9.66 9.04 8.74
CA PRO A 124 -10.96 8.82 8.12
C PRO A 124 -10.91 9.20 6.63
N ASP A 125 -11.82 8.64 5.82
CA ASP A 125 -11.94 8.99 4.41
C ASP A 125 -12.57 10.39 4.22
N VAL A 126 -11.71 11.41 4.33
CA VAL A 126 -12.08 12.83 4.21
C VAL A 126 -10.97 13.59 3.51
N TYR A 127 -11.32 14.76 2.96
CA TYR A 127 -10.33 15.68 2.42
C TYR A 127 -9.33 16.12 3.49
N MET A 128 -8.07 16.22 3.08
CA MET A 128 -6.96 16.71 3.90
C MET A 128 -6.20 17.79 3.13
N GLU A 129 -6.07 18.96 3.74
CA GLU A 129 -5.16 19.99 3.27
C GLU A 129 -3.72 19.55 3.58
N LYS A 130 -2.88 19.46 2.54
CA LYS A 130 -1.51 18.95 2.65
C LYS A 130 -0.51 20.00 2.17
N LEU A 131 0.55 20.17 2.94
CA LEU A 131 1.75 20.92 2.57
C LEU A 131 2.96 20.01 2.74
N ALA A 132 3.60 19.62 1.64
CA ALA A 132 4.75 18.71 1.63
C ALA A 132 5.99 19.41 1.06
N VAL A 133 7.10 19.34 1.80
CA VAL A 133 8.34 20.08 1.53
C VAL A 133 9.51 19.14 1.81
N GLY A 134 10.44 19.02 0.86
CA GLY A 134 11.61 18.14 1.02
C GLY A 134 12.62 18.65 2.06
N PRO A 135 13.71 17.91 2.33
CA PRO A 135 14.81 18.43 3.15
C PRO A 135 15.64 19.49 2.40
N GLY A 136 16.40 20.32 3.14
CA GLY A 136 17.42 21.22 2.55
C GLY A 136 17.00 22.67 2.34
N PHE A 137 15.88 23.11 2.91
CA PHE A 137 15.44 24.50 2.80
C PHE A 137 16.22 25.43 3.73
N ALA A 138 16.37 26.68 3.28
CA ALA A 138 16.92 27.74 4.11
C ALA A 138 15.98 28.03 5.30
N PRO A 139 16.50 28.44 6.47
CA PRO A 139 15.67 28.71 7.66
C PRO A 139 14.57 29.76 7.46
N ASP A 140 14.70 30.61 6.45
CA ASP A 140 13.80 31.71 6.09
C ASP A 140 12.89 31.37 4.88
N PHE A 141 12.81 30.10 4.49
CA PHE A 141 11.93 29.67 3.41
C PHE A 141 10.45 29.90 3.77
N VAL A 142 9.77 30.71 2.95
CA VAL A 142 8.33 30.98 3.05
C VAL A 142 7.63 30.37 1.85
N ILE A 143 6.62 29.55 2.12
CA ILE A 143 5.69 29.06 1.09
C ILE A 143 4.50 30.02 1.08
N SER A 144 4.41 30.81 0.02
CA SER A 144 3.34 31.78 -0.21
C SER A 144 2.30 31.26 -1.18
#